data_AF-A0A652YZ23-F1
#
_entry.id   AF-A0A652YZ23-F1
#
_cell.length_a   1.000
_cell.length_b   1.000
_cell.length_c   1.000
_cell.angle_alpha   90.00
_cell.angle_beta   90.00
_cell.angle_gamma   90.00
#
_symmetry.space_group_name_H-M   'P 1'
#
loop_
_entity.id
_entity.type
_entity.pdbx_description
1 polymer ?
#
loop_
_entity_poly.entity_id
_entity_poly.type
_entity_poly.pdbx_seq_one_letter_code
_entity_poly.pdbx_strand_id
1 'polypeptide(L)'
;MDNGTINLTYDGRVSLNFRLAVPQSPDKVWKVITQREFLDTWFPADVDFTLTPGADLLFKVTPQQVKRYGLPADHSSHGTVISVHPHHIFEYLWDADTLHWELHPDGTGGCWLTLTHTMEDEDSAYAHAAGWHAGLEVVAAQLDGREVDWSPWDRADELASQYRKSA
;
A
#
# COMPACT_ATOMS: atom_id res chain seq x y z
N MET A 1 -11.67 -4.61 -8.41
CA MET A 1 -10.53 -3.68 -8.18
C MET A 1 -10.16 -3.13 -9.53
N ASP A 2 -9.99 -1.81 -9.64
CA ASP A 2 -9.42 -1.26 -10.87
C ASP A 2 -7.91 -1.57 -10.86
N ASN A 3 -7.43 -2.26 -11.89
CA ASN A 3 -6.02 -2.61 -12.02
C ASN A 3 -5.19 -1.31 -12.00
N GLY A 4 -4.22 -1.23 -11.08
CA GLY A 4 -3.43 -0.01 -10.82
C GLY A 4 -3.14 0.86 -12.05
N THR A 5 -3.58 2.11 -12.01
CA THR A 5 -3.41 3.08 -13.11
C THR A 5 -2.20 3.97 -12.85
N ILE A 6 -1.31 4.06 -13.84
CA ILE A 6 -0.11 4.90 -13.77
C ILE A 6 -0.38 6.21 -14.52
N ASN A 7 -0.16 7.34 -13.85
CA ASN A 7 -0.35 8.67 -14.40
C ASN A 7 0.91 9.53 -14.18
N LEU A 8 1.30 10.31 -15.19
CA LEU A 8 2.34 11.33 -15.05
C LEU A 8 1.76 12.53 -14.29
N THR A 9 2.48 13.02 -13.28
CA THR A 9 2.12 14.22 -12.53
C THR A 9 2.72 15.47 -13.17
N TYR A 10 2.17 16.65 -12.86
CA TYR A 10 2.60 17.91 -13.48
C TYR A 10 4.04 18.32 -13.15
N ASP A 11 4.59 17.83 -12.04
CA ASP A 11 5.96 18.04 -11.60
C ASP A 11 6.96 17.02 -12.19
N GLY A 12 6.50 16.16 -13.10
CA GLY A 12 7.35 15.18 -13.80
C GLY A 12 7.55 13.86 -13.04
N ARG A 13 6.90 13.69 -11.90
CA ARG A 13 6.82 12.43 -11.14
C ARG A 13 5.76 11.49 -11.74
N VAL A 14 5.67 10.29 -11.18
CA VAL A 14 4.71 9.27 -11.58
C VAL A 14 3.84 8.90 -10.39
N SER A 15 2.53 8.75 -10.61
CA SER A 15 1.57 8.30 -9.61
C SER A 15 0.93 6.97 -10.00
N LEU A 16 1.00 6.00 -9.10
CA LEU A 16 0.35 4.71 -9.20
C LEU A 16 -0.92 4.71 -8.34
N ASN A 17 -2.06 4.50 -8.98
CA ASN A 17 -3.37 4.69 -8.37
C ASN A 17 -4.14 3.36 -8.33
N PHE A 18 -4.53 2.91 -7.14
CA PHE A 18 -5.44 1.77 -6.95
C PHE A 18 -6.74 2.25 -6.35
N ARG A 19 -7.85 1.65 -6.80
CA ARG A 19 -9.17 1.89 -6.22
C ARG A 19 -9.90 0.57 -5.99
N LEU A 20 -10.43 0.43 -4.78
CA LEU A 20 -11.16 -0.75 -4.33
C LEU A 20 -12.47 -0.32 -3.66
N ALA A 21 -13.60 -0.90 -4.10
CA ALA A 21 -14.84 -0.86 -3.34
C ALA A 21 -14.78 -1.93 -2.24
N VAL A 22 -15.06 -1.55 -1.00
CA VAL A 22 -15.09 -2.46 0.14
C VAL A 22 -16.43 -2.37 0.87
N PRO A 23 -17.07 -3.50 1.22
CA PRO A 23 -18.38 -3.52 1.86
C PRO A 23 -18.32 -3.23 3.37
N GLN A 24 -17.22 -2.63 3.84
CA GLN A 24 -16.98 -2.34 5.25
C GLN A 24 -16.92 -0.83 5.47
N SER A 25 -17.24 -0.39 6.69
CA SER A 25 -17.19 1.02 7.04
C SER A 25 -15.74 1.55 7.02
N PRO A 26 -15.54 2.86 6.76
CA PRO A 26 -14.22 3.47 6.81
C PRO A 26 -13.45 3.18 8.10
N ASP A 27 -14.12 3.11 9.25
CA ASP A 27 -13.50 2.78 10.54
C ASP A 27 -12.84 1.40 10.56
N LYS A 28 -13.45 0.40 9.90
CA LYS A 28 -12.87 -0.95 9.81
C LYS A 28 -11.68 -0.96 8.85
N VAL A 29 -11.84 -0.31 7.70
CA VAL A 29 -10.79 -0.24 6.68
C VAL A 29 -9.57 0.51 7.20
N TRP A 30 -9.79 1.60 7.94
CA TRP A 30 -8.75 2.38 8.60
C TRP A 30 -7.86 1.52 9.49
N LYS A 31 -8.44 0.60 10.27
CA LYS A 31 -7.66 -0.31 11.14
C LYS A 31 -6.75 -1.21 10.31
N VAL A 32 -7.27 -1.79 9.22
CA VAL A 32 -6.51 -2.71 8.36
C VAL A 32 -5.32 -2.01 7.68
N ILE A 33 -5.43 -0.70 7.39
CA ILE A 33 -4.37 0.07 6.73
C ILE A 33 -3.46 0.86 7.69
N THR A 34 -3.75 0.90 8.99
CA THR A 34 -2.95 1.66 9.96
C THR A 34 -2.42 0.87 11.14
N GLN A 35 -3.04 -0.27 11.49
CA GLN A 35 -2.61 -1.06 12.64
C GLN A 35 -1.67 -2.18 12.21
N ARG A 36 -0.54 -2.27 12.93
CA ARG A 36 0.54 -3.21 12.66
C ARG A 36 0.08 -4.66 12.52
N GLU A 37 -0.83 -5.10 13.39
CA GLU A 37 -1.37 -6.47 13.38
C GLU A 37 -2.01 -6.89 12.05
N PHE A 38 -2.55 -5.93 11.29
CA PHE A 38 -3.05 -6.17 9.94
C PHE A 38 -1.97 -5.94 8.89
N LEU A 39 -1.16 -4.89 9.03
CA LEU A 39 -0.11 -4.53 8.06
C LEU A 39 0.92 -5.66 7.87
N ASP A 40 1.30 -6.37 8.92
CA ASP A 40 2.29 -7.46 8.90
C ASP A 40 1.97 -8.59 7.90
N THR A 41 0.72 -8.67 7.44
CA THR A 41 0.24 -9.71 6.52
C THR A 41 0.30 -9.33 5.04
N TRP A 42 0.33 -8.04 4.71
CA TRP A 42 0.12 -7.58 3.33
C TRP A 42 1.01 -6.40 2.92
N PHE A 43 1.47 -5.60 3.90
CA PHE A 43 2.29 -4.43 3.63
C PHE A 43 3.74 -4.84 3.33
N PRO A 44 4.41 -4.22 2.34
CA PRO A 44 5.74 -4.65 1.90
C PRO A 44 6.90 -4.25 2.83
N ALA A 45 6.62 -3.87 4.08
CA ALA A 45 7.59 -3.54 5.13
C ALA A 45 7.00 -3.79 6.52
N ASP A 46 7.87 -3.99 7.51
CA ASP A 46 7.48 -3.96 8.94
C ASP A 46 7.50 -2.51 9.43
N VAL A 47 6.33 -1.96 9.74
CA VAL A 47 6.14 -0.57 10.15
C VAL A 47 5.09 -0.47 11.25
N ASP A 48 5.32 0.45 12.19
CA ASP A 48 4.38 0.82 13.24
C ASP A 48 4.04 2.30 13.12
N PHE A 49 2.81 2.61 12.69
CA PHE A 49 2.41 3.98 12.39
C PHE A 49 2.03 4.74 13.66
N THR A 50 2.82 5.75 13.99
CA THR A 50 2.40 6.81 14.91
C THR A 50 1.57 7.83 14.12
N LEU A 51 0.24 7.76 14.23
CA LEU A 51 -0.71 8.58 13.46
C LEU A 51 -0.77 10.05 13.92
N THR A 52 0.37 10.73 13.91
CA THR A 52 0.51 12.14 14.25
C THR A 52 1.30 12.84 13.14
N PRO A 53 0.78 13.91 12.50
CA PRO A 53 1.53 14.68 11.53
C PRO A 53 2.89 15.12 12.07
N GLY A 54 3.95 14.93 11.26
CA GLY A 54 5.34 15.17 11.63
C GLY A 54 6.02 14.04 12.41
N ALA A 55 5.32 12.94 12.72
CA ALA A 55 5.96 11.78 13.35
C ALA A 55 6.90 11.06 12.37
N ASP A 56 8.08 10.68 12.87
CA ASP A 56 9.02 9.84 12.13
C ASP A 56 8.49 8.41 11.98
N LEU A 57 8.70 7.84 10.81
CA LEU A 57 8.37 6.47 10.48
C LEU A 57 9.64 5.70 10.13
N LEU A 58 9.66 4.43 10.55
CA LEU A 58 10.76 3.51 10.26
C LEU A 58 10.19 2.27 9.58
N PHE A 59 10.56 2.05 8.33
CA PHE A 59 10.15 0.90 7.53
C PHE A 59 11.27 -0.12 7.54
N LYS A 60 11.07 -1.23 8.24
CA LYS A 60 12.05 -2.32 8.35
C LYS A 60 11.81 -3.37 7.28
N VAL A 61 12.89 -4.02 6.85
CA VAL A 61 12.80 -5.16 5.93
C VAL A 61 12.08 -6.32 6.60
N THR A 62 11.12 -6.91 5.89
CA THR A 62 10.40 -8.10 6.35
C THR A 62 11.27 -9.37 6.25
N PRO A 63 11.03 -10.41 7.07
CA PRO A 63 11.72 -11.69 6.95
C PRO A 63 11.61 -12.30 5.54
N GLN A 64 10.49 -12.04 4.85
CA GLN A 64 10.26 -12.53 3.50
C GLN A 64 11.14 -11.83 2.47
N GLN A 65 11.34 -10.51 2.59
CA GLN A 65 12.29 -9.77 1.75
C GLN A 65 13.74 -10.22 1.94
N VAL A 66 14.16 -10.50 3.18
CA VAL A 66 15.48 -11.10 3.46
C VAL A 66 15.61 -12.44 2.73
N LYS A 67 14.61 -13.31 2.84
CA LYS A 67 14.62 -14.64 2.23
C LYS A 67 14.58 -14.61 0.70
N ARG A 68 13.78 -13.73 0.11
CA ARG A 68 13.51 -13.70 -1.35
C ARG A 68 14.57 -12.92 -2.12
N TYR A 69 15.01 -11.79 -1.56
CA TYR A 69 15.89 -10.83 -2.26
C TYR A 69 17.28 -10.72 -1.62
N GLY A 70 17.53 -11.41 -0.51
CA GLY A 70 18.83 -11.34 0.17
C GLY A 70 19.11 -9.97 0.80
N LEU A 71 18.06 -9.20 1.10
CA LEU A 71 18.22 -7.89 1.72
C LEU A 71 18.82 -8.01 3.13
N PRO A 72 19.73 -7.11 3.54
CA PRO A 72 20.25 -7.09 4.90
C PRO A 72 19.12 -6.88 5.91
N ALA A 73 19.10 -7.69 6.98
CA ALA A 73 18.04 -7.64 7.99
C ALA A 73 18.05 -6.33 8.81
N ASP A 74 19.16 -5.62 8.80
CA ASP A 74 19.35 -4.31 9.43
C ASP A 74 19.05 -3.13 8.49
N HIS A 75 18.71 -3.40 7.22
CA HIS A 75 18.28 -2.36 6.30
C HIS A 75 16.92 -1.80 6.70
N SER A 76 16.79 -0.48 6.61
CA SER A 76 15.54 0.24 6.87
C SER A 76 15.47 1.51 6.05
N SER A 77 14.25 1.90 5.72
CA SER A 77 13.91 3.18 5.10
C SER A 77 13.24 4.09 6.12
N HIS A 78 13.29 5.39 5.86
CA HIS A 78 12.72 6.41 6.75
C HIS A 78 11.53 7.09 6.11
N GLY A 79 10.64 7.61 6.93
CA GLY A 79 9.50 8.38 6.47
C GLY A 79 9.02 9.37 7.50
N THR A 80 8.01 10.13 7.12
CA THR A 80 7.37 11.09 8.00
C THR A 80 5.90 11.17 7.67
N VAL A 81 5.06 11.19 8.70
CA VAL A 81 3.61 11.39 8.51
C VAL A 81 3.36 12.83 8.05
N ILE A 82 2.66 12.99 6.93
CA ILE A 82 2.30 14.30 6.38
C ILE A 82 0.94 14.74 6.91
N SER A 83 -0.08 13.90 6.77
CA SER A 83 -1.46 14.23 7.13
C SER A 83 -2.22 13.03 7.69
N VAL A 84 -3.08 13.29 8.66
CA VAL A 84 -3.96 12.30 9.27
C VAL A 84 -5.33 12.92 9.49
N HIS A 85 -6.31 12.43 8.74
CA HIS A 85 -7.73 12.65 9.01
C HIS A 85 -8.34 11.28 9.31
N PRO A 86 -8.57 10.94 10.59
CA PRO A 86 -9.01 9.62 10.99
C PRO A 86 -10.22 9.13 10.17
N HIS A 87 -10.10 7.91 9.64
CA HIS A 87 -11.11 7.23 8.83
C HIS A 87 -11.38 7.87 7.47
N HIS A 88 -10.54 8.82 7.03
CA HIS A 88 -10.69 9.55 5.77
C HIS A 88 -9.40 9.65 4.97
N ILE A 89 -8.32 10.17 5.55
CA ILE A 89 -7.07 10.42 4.82
C ILE A 89 -5.88 10.02 5.69
N PHE A 90 -4.95 9.25 5.13
CA PHE A 90 -3.65 9.01 5.72
C PHE A 90 -2.56 9.21 4.68
N GLU A 91 -1.66 10.16 4.93
CA GLU A 91 -0.59 10.51 4.00
C GLU A 91 0.75 10.53 4.71
N TYR A 92 1.76 9.92 4.10
CA TYR A 92 3.11 9.86 4.63
C TYR A 92 4.16 9.74 3.52
N LEU A 93 5.39 10.12 3.88
CA LEU A 93 6.58 9.85 3.09
C LEU A 93 7.13 8.46 3.39
N TRP A 94 7.66 7.81 2.37
CA TRP A 94 8.52 6.64 2.45
C TRP A 94 9.73 6.90 1.56
N ASP A 95 10.86 7.21 2.18
CA ASP A 95 12.04 7.80 1.55
C ASP A 95 11.64 9.05 0.71
N ALA A 96 11.81 9.01 -0.61
CA ALA A 96 11.42 10.09 -1.51
C ALA A 96 9.96 10.00 -1.99
N ASP A 97 9.31 8.86 -1.75
CA ASP A 97 7.97 8.56 -2.25
C ASP A 97 6.88 9.05 -1.30
N THR A 98 5.73 9.38 -1.87
CA THR A 98 4.55 9.80 -1.11
C THR A 98 3.45 8.75 -1.26
N LEU A 99 2.94 8.26 -0.14
CA LEU A 99 1.77 7.38 -0.10
C LEU A 99 0.59 8.15 0.46
N HIS A 100 -0.47 8.24 -0.34
CA HIS A 100 -1.70 8.92 0.00
C HIS A 100 -2.87 7.93 -0.03
N TRP A 101 -3.46 7.69 1.13
CA TRP A 101 -4.59 6.80 1.33
C TRP A 101 -5.86 7.62 1.56
N GLU A 102 -6.92 7.30 0.82
CA GLU A 102 -8.24 7.93 0.99
C GLU A 102 -9.33 6.89 1.22
N LEU A 103 -10.25 7.21 2.13
CA LEU A 103 -11.46 6.46 2.43
C LEU A 103 -12.68 7.36 2.21
N HIS A 104 -13.53 6.97 1.27
CA HIS A 104 -14.75 7.70 0.98
C HIS A 104 -15.99 6.82 1.18
N PRO A 105 -16.89 7.13 2.13
CA PRO A 105 -18.14 6.38 2.31
C PRO A 105 -18.94 6.30 1.01
N ASP A 106 -19.50 5.15 0.68
CA ASP A 106 -20.29 4.96 -0.54
C ASP A 106 -21.79 5.24 -0.36
N GLY A 107 -22.21 5.58 0.86
CA GLY A 107 -23.62 5.84 1.22
C GLY A 107 -24.45 4.60 1.53
N THR A 108 -23.89 3.39 1.37
CA THR A 108 -24.57 2.10 1.60
C THR A 108 -24.10 1.37 2.86
N GLY A 109 -23.07 1.91 3.52
CA GLY A 109 -22.38 1.31 4.67
C GLY A 109 -21.00 0.76 4.34
N GLY A 110 -20.64 0.73 3.05
CA GLY A 110 -19.28 0.48 2.56
C GLY A 110 -18.50 1.76 2.31
N CYS A 111 -17.32 1.62 1.71
CA CYS A 111 -16.52 2.74 1.26
C CYS A 111 -15.65 2.41 0.04
N TRP A 112 -15.10 3.46 -0.55
CA TRP A 112 -14.03 3.38 -1.53
C TRP A 112 -12.70 3.61 -0.83
N LEU A 113 -11.79 2.65 -0.99
CA LEU A 113 -10.39 2.77 -0.63
C LEU A 113 -9.60 3.16 -1.88
N THR A 114 -8.88 4.27 -1.81
CA THR A 114 -7.95 4.72 -2.83
C THR A 114 -6.54 4.76 -2.27
N LEU A 115 -5.58 4.20 -3.00
CA LEU A 115 -4.15 4.35 -2.76
C LEU A 115 -3.55 5.11 -3.93
N THR A 116 -2.87 6.20 -3.65
CA THR A 116 -2.03 6.92 -4.60
C THR A 116 -0.60 6.88 -4.11
N HIS A 117 0.28 6.21 -4.86
CA HIS A 117 1.71 6.13 -4.58
C HIS A 117 2.48 6.94 -5.62
N THR A 118 3.08 8.05 -5.18
CA THR A 118 3.80 8.99 -6.05
C THR A 118 5.31 8.83 -5.88
N MET A 119 6.02 8.66 -7.00
CA MET A 119 7.45 8.31 -7.08
C MET A 119 8.14 9.02 -8.24
N GLU A 120 9.46 8.89 -8.35
CA GLU A 120 10.24 9.64 -9.35
C GLU A 120 10.01 9.15 -10.78
N ASP A 121 9.92 7.85 -11.00
CA ASP A 121 9.94 7.26 -12.34
C ASP A 121 8.90 6.14 -12.56
N GLU A 122 8.68 5.82 -13.83
CA GLU A 122 7.66 4.85 -14.28
C GLU A 122 8.06 3.40 -14.02
N ASP A 123 9.37 3.08 -14.08
CA ASP A 123 9.87 1.73 -13.85
C ASP A 123 9.66 1.32 -12.39
N SER A 124 9.89 2.26 -11.47
CA SER A 124 9.53 2.15 -10.06
C SER A 124 8.03 1.89 -9.90
N ALA A 125 7.17 2.56 -10.68
CA ALA A 125 5.71 2.39 -10.55
C ALA A 125 5.29 0.98 -10.94
N TYR A 126 5.84 0.45 -12.01
CA TYR A 126 5.62 -0.93 -12.43
C TYR A 126 6.16 -1.96 -11.42
N ALA A 127 7.34 -1.70 -10.83
CA ALA A 127 7.91 -2.57 -9.81
C ALA A 127 7.02 -2.66 -8.55
N HIS A 128 6.43 -1.55 -8.13
CA HIS A 128 5.55 -1.51 -6.96
C HIS A 128 4.12 -1.99 -7.24
N ALA A 129 3.62 -1.83 -8.47
CA ALA A 129 2.23 -2.13 -8.81
C ALA A 129 1.79 -3.55 -8.47
N ALA A 130 2.63 -4.54 -8.78
CA ALA A 130 2.28 -5.93 -8.49
C ALA A 130 2.22 -6.23 -6.97
N GLY A 131 3.13 -5.63 -6.19
CA GLY A 131 3.14 -5.74 -4.73
C GLY A 131 1.91 -5.10 -4.10
N TRP A 132 1.54 -3.89 -4.53
CA TRP A 132 0.33 -3.22 -4.05
C TRP A 132 -0.94 -3.98 -4.44
N HIS A 133 -1.03 -4.49 -5.66
CA HIS A 133 -2.18 -5.28 -6.08
C HIS A 133 -2.35 -6.52 -5.20
N ALA A 134 -1.30 -7.33 -5.04
CA ALA A 134 -1.35 -8.51 -4.19
C ALA A 134 -1.70 -8.17 -2.73
N GLY A 135 -1.09 -7.11 -2.18
CA GLY A 135 -1.39 -6.64 -0.83
C GLY A 135 -2.85 -6.20 -0.67
N LEU A 136 -3.41 -5.48 -1.64
CA LEU A 136 -4.80 -5.04 -1.62
C LEU A 136 -5.80 -6.20 -1.80
N GLU A 137 -5.42 -7.29 -2.48
CA GLU A 137 -6.22 -8.54 -2.49
C GLU A 137 -6.30 -9.16 -1.08
N VAL A 138 -5.22 -9.11 -0.28
CA VAL A 138 -5.23 -9.54 1.12
C VAL A 138 -6.08 -8.61 1.98
N VAL A 139 -5.96 -7.29 1.81
CA VAL A 139 -6.81 -6.30 2.50
C VAL A 139 -8.29 -6.60 2.26
N ALA A 140 -8.67 -6.85 1.01
CA ALA A 140 -10.05 -7.22 0.66
C ALA A 140 -10.48 -8.51 1.38
N ALA A 141 -9.62 -9.53 1.42
CA ALA A 141 -9.91 -10.78 2.13
C ALA A 141 -10.09 -10.59 3.64
N GLN A 142 -9.22 -9.81 4.29
CA GLN A 142 -9.33 -9.50 5.72
C GLN A 142 -10.62 -8.76 6.06
N LEU A 143 -11.01 -7.80 5.23
CA LEU A 143 -12.24 -7.04 5.41
C LEU A 143 -13.50 -7.90 5.23
N ASP A 144 -13.42 -8.95 4.41
CA ASP A 144 -14.48 -9.94 4.24
C ASP A 144 -14.45 -11.05 5.32
N GLY A 145 -13.46 -11.05 6.21
CA GLY A 145 -13.25 -12.13 7.18
C GLY A 145 -12.83 -13.46 6.56
N ARG A 146 -12.20 -13.42 5.38
CA ARG A 146 -11.67 -14.59 4.67
C ARG A 146 -10.19 -14.75 4.96
N GLU A 147 -9.77 -15.97 5.25
CA GLU A 147 -8.35 -16.31 5.31
C GLU A 147 -7.76 -16.40 3.90
N VAL A 148 -6.48 -16.03 3.80
CA VAL A 148 -5.69 -16.15 2.59
C VAL A 148 -4.71 -17.31 2.79
N ASP A 149 -4.78 -18.32 1.94
CA ASP A 149 -3.92 -19.52 1.96
C ASP A 149 -2.76 -19.44 0.95
N TRP A 150 -2.56 -18.28 0.33
CA TRP A 150 -1.52 -18.00 -0.65
C TRP A 150 -0.56 -16.90 -0.19
N SER A 151 0.64 -16.87 -0.76
CA SER A 151 1.68 -15.88 -0.44
C SER A 151 1.47 -14.61 -1.27
N PRO A 152 1.33 -13.42 -0.63
CA PRO A 152 1.22 -12.15 -1.36
C PRO A 152 2.42 -11.85 -2.25
N TRP A 153 3.59 -12.38 -1.89
CA TRP A 153 4.81 -12.23 -2.68
C TRP A 153 4.81 -13.13 -3.92
N ASP A 154 4.27 -14.35 -3.80
CA ASP A 154 4.12 -15.25 -4.95
C ASP A 154 3.07 -14.66 -5.91
N ARG A 155 1.98 -14.14 -5.34
CA ARG A 155 0.93 -13.43 -6.08
C ARG A 155 1.48 -12.18 -6.79
N ALA A 156 2.33 -11.40 -6.14
CA ALA A 156 3.01 -10.27 -6.75
C ALA A 156 3.90 -10.71 -7.94
N ASP A 157 4.64 -11.80 -7.81
CA ASP A 157 5.48 -12.32 -8.91
C ASP A 157 4.63 -12.74 -10.13
N GLU A 158 3.46 -13.35 -9.92
CA GLU A 158 2.50 -13.67 -10.99
C GLU A 158 1.97 -12.41 -11.70
N LEU A 159 1.56 -11.42 -10.89
CA LEU A 159 0.99 -10.15 -11.35
C LEU A 159 2.03 -9.25 -12.01
N ALA A 160 3.32 -9.39 -11.69
CA ALA A 160 4.39 -8.56 -12.24
C ALA A 160 4.40 -8.56 -13.78
N SER A 161 4.03 -9.68 -14.41
CA SER A 161 3.90 -9.77 -15.86
C SER A 161 2.83 -8.86 -16.46
N GLN A 162 1.76 -8.58 -15.71
CA GLN A 162 0.63 -7.73 -16.13
C GLN A 162 0.96 -6.23 -16.05
N TYR A 163 1.91 -5.88 -15.18
CA TYR A 163 2.40 -4.53 -14.99
C TYR A 163 3.71 -4.28 -15.74
N ARG A 164 4.16 -5.16 -16.64
CA ARG A 164 5.29 -4.81 -17.52
C ARG A 164 4.80 -3.94 -18.65
N LYS A 165 5.52 -2.85 -18.92
CA LYS A 165 5.35 -2.06 -20.13
C LYS A 165 5.48 -3.00 -21.34
N SER A 166 4.44 -3.06 -22.18
CA SER A 166 4.58 -3.68 -23.50
C SER A 166 5.68 -2.92 -24.25
N ALA A 167 6.74 -3.63 -24.64
CA ALA A 167 7.86 -3.09 -25.40
C ALA A 167 7.42 -2.50 -26.75
#